data_AF-X0XRD2-F1
#
_entry.id   AF-X0XRD2-F1
#
_cell.length_a   1.000
_cell.length_b   1.000
_cell.length_c   1.000
_cell.angle_alpha   90.00
_cell.angle_beta   90.00
_cell.angle_gamma   90.00
#
_symmetry.space_group_name_H-M   'P 1'
#
loop_
_entity.id
_entity.type
_entity.pdbx_description
1 polymer ?
#
loop_
_entity_poly.entity_id
_entity_poly.type
_entity_poly.pdbx_seq_one_letter_code
_entity_poly.pdbx_strand_id
1 'polypeptide(L)'
;GQIFDAYKFVADLIRTAQKSIILIDNYIDDTVLIHLTKRNKGVKVTILTKTISKQLALDINKFNEQYPAIKIRKFKNSHDRFIIIDNTTVYHFGASLKDLGKKWFAFSKMDIGAVEMLARLEGMK
;
A
#
# COMPACT_ATOMS: atom_id res chain seq x y z
N GLY A 1 5.88 -21.57 2.19
CA GLY A 1 5.19 -20.28 1.96
C GLY A 1 4.36 -20.37 0.70
N GLN A 2 3.29 -19.58 0.58
CA GLN A 2 2.42 -19.49 -0.59
C GLN A 2 2.68 -18.15 -1.30
N ILE A 3 3.87 -18.02 -1.91
CA ILE A 3 4.36 -16.75 -2.47
C ILE A 3 3.45 -16.23 -3.58
N PHE A 4 3.07 -17.12 -4.50
CA PHE A 4 2.21 -16.74 -5.61
C PHE A 4 0.79 -16.41 -5.16
N ASP A 5 0.23 -17.13 -4.20
CA ASP A 5 -1.12 -16.84 -3.70
C ASP A 5 -1.17 -15.49 -2.98
N ALA A 6 -0.14 -15.14 -2.21
CA ALA A 6 -0.02 -13.82 -1.59
C ALA A 6 0.12 -12.69 -2.63
N TYR A 7 0.93 -12.92 -3.68
CA TYR A 7 1.04 -12.00 -4.82
C TYR A 7 -0.32 -11.81 -5.51
N LYS A 8 -1.02 -12.91 -5.81
CA LYS A 8 -2.32 -12.89 -6.47
C LYS A 8 -3.36 -12.17 -5.62
N PHE A 9 -3.41 -12.45 -4.31
CA PHE A 9 -4.31 -11.80 -3.37
C PHE A 9 -4.15 -10.27 -3.40
N VAL A 10 -2.92 -9.77 -3.30
CA VAL A 10 -2.67 -8.32 -3.34
C VAL A 10 -3.04 -7.73 -4.70
N ALA A 11 -2.75 -8.43 -5.80
CA ALA A 11 -3.14 -7.98 -7.13
C ALA A 11 -4.67 -7.91 -7.28
N ASP A 12 -5.40 -8.91 -6.78
CA ASP A 12 -6.86 -8.94 -6.79
C ASP A 12 -7.44 -7.84 -5.91
N LEU A 13 -6.84 -7.59 -4.73
CA LEU A 13 -7.21 -6.48 -3.88
C LEU A 13 -7.05 -5.12 -4.59
N ILE A 14 -5.92 -4.89 -5.26
CA ILE A 14 -5.68 -3.65 -6.01
C ILE A 14 -6.70 -3.47 -7.14
N ARG A 15 -7.15 -4.55 -7.78
CA ARG A 15 -8.20 -4.53 -8.82
C ARG A 15 -9.58 -4.19 -8.28
N THR A 16 -9.83 -4.33 -6.97
CA THR A 16 -11.13 -3.97 -6.38
C THR A 16 -11.34 -2.46 -6.33
N ALA A 17 -10.27 -1.66 -6.28
CA ALA A 17 -10.34 -0.21 -6.14
C ALA A 17 -11.02 0.45 -7.35
N GLN A 18 -11.96 1.35 -7.07
CA GLN A 18 -12.71 2.10 -8.10
C GLN A 18 -12.33 3.57 -8.15
N LYS A 19 -11.83 4.15 -7.05
CA LYS A 19 -11.55 5.58 -6.90
C LYS A 19 -10.13 5.84 -6.44
N SER A 20 -9.68 5.17 -5.39
CA SER A 20 -8.39 5.46 -4.76
C SER A 20 -7.77 4.29 -4.01
N ILE A 21 -6.45 4.29 -3.97
CA ILE A 21 -5.62 3.43 -3.12
C ILE A 21 -4.69 4.34 -2.32
N ILE A 22 -4.70 4.20 -1.00
CA ILE A 22 -3.67 4.76 -0.12
C ILE A 22 -2.85 3.59 0.41
N LEU A 23 -1.55 3.61 0.13
CA LEU A 23 -0.60 2.61 0.61
C LEU A 23 0.29 3.24 1.67
N ILE A 24 0.29 2.68 2.87
CA ILE A 24 1.20 3.02 3.96
C ILE A 24 2.19 1.88 4.11
N ASP A 25 3.44 2.08 3.71
CA ASP A 25 4.53 1.11 3.87
C ASP A 25 5.91 1.81 3.82
N ASN A 26 6.81 1.39 4.70
CA ASN A 26 8.15 1.96 4.85
C ASN A 26 9.21 1.26 3.98
N TYR A 27 8.84 0.19 3.26
CA TYR A 27 9.78 -0.63 2.49
C TYR A 27 9.33 -0.84 1.04
N ILE A 28 8.97 0.25 0.36
CA ILE A 28 8.54 0.23 -1.05
C ILE A 28 9.74 -0.02 -1.97
N ASP A 29 9.60 -0.97 -2.90
CA ASP A 29 10.48 -1.20 -4.03
C ASP A 29 9.68 -1.34 -5.35
N ASP A 30 10.38 -1.68 -6.43
CA ASP A 30 9.81 -1.87 -7.77
C ASP A 30 8.73 -2.96 -7.83
N THR A 31 8.83 -4.01 -7.01
CA THR A 31 7.82 -5.07 -6.94
C THR A 31 6.46 -4.53 -6.49
N VAL A 32 6.47 -3.60 -5.53
CA VAL A 32 5.26 -2.92 -5.06
C VAL A 32 4.69 -1.99 -6.14
N LEU A 33 5.55 -1.30 -6.89
CA LEU A 33 5.12 -0.48 -8.02
C LEU A 33 4.48 -1.31 -9.13
N ILE A 34 5.03 -2.49 -9.43
CA ILE A 34 4.46 -3.45 -10.39
C ILE A 34 3.06 -3.88 -9.94
N HIS A 35 2.84 -4.17 -8.66
CA HIS A 35 1.50 -4.48 -8.15
C HIS A 35 0.50 -3.34 -8.41
N LEU A 36 0.92 -2.09 -8.19
CA LEU A 36 0.08 -0.91 -8.39
C LEU A 36 -0.28 -0.63 -9.86
N THR A 37 0.37 -1.29 -10.82
CA THR A 37 -0.06 -1.28 -12.24
C THR A 37 -1.38 -2.02 -12.47
N LYS A 38 -1.77 -2.94 -11.57
CA LYS A 38 -2.99 -3.75 -11.72
C LYS A 38 -4.27 -2.98 -11.37
N ARG A 39 -4.17 -1.73 -10.94
CA ARG A 39 -5.33 -0.90 -10.57
C ARG A 39 -6.18 -0.56 -11.78
N ASN A 40 -7.46 -0.32 -11.55
CA ASN A 40 -8.38 0.12 -12.59
C ASN A 40 -8.01 1.52 -13.12
N LYS A 41 -8.39 1.79 -14.37
CA LYS A 41 -8.16 3.10 -15.01
C LYS A 41 -8.87 4.20 -14.20
N GLY A 42 -8.17 5.31 -13.96
CA GLY A 42 -8.69 6.44 -13.19
C GLY A 42 -8.51 6.32 -11.67
N VAL A 43 -8.12 5.16 -11.15
CA VAL A 43 -7.83 4.99 -9.71
C VAL A 43 -6.58 5.78 -9.34
N LYS A 44 -6.73 6.68 -8.36
CA LYS A 44 -5.63 7.49 -7.82
C LYS A 44 -4.84 6.68 -6.79
N VAL A 45 -3.51 6.78 -6.84
CA VAL A 45 -2.65 6.11 -5.85
C VAL A 45 -1.82 7.13 -5.09
N THR A 46 -1.83 7.01 -3.76
CA THR A 46 -0.92 7.75 -2.88
C THR A 46 -0.14 6.77 -2.01
N ILE A 47 1.18 6.87 -2.03
CA ILE A 47 2.08 6.14 -1.15
C ILE A 47 2.52 7.06 -0.01
N LEU A 48 2.36 6.60 1.22
CA LEU A 48 2.83 7.21 2.45
C LEU A 48 3.97 6.36 3.00
N THR A 49 5.14 6.97 3.17
CA THR A 49 6.33 6.26 3.63
C THR A 49 7.20 7.15 4.52
N LYS A 50 7.91 6.57 5.48
CA LYS A 50 8.77 7.33 6.42
C LYS A 50 9.91 8.06 5.70
N THR A 51 10.54 7.40 4.74
CA THR A 51 11.72 7.91 4.03
C THR A 51 11.54 7.76 2.54
N ILE A 52 11.73 8.85 1.80
CA ILE A 52 11.83 8.83 0.34
C ILE A 52 13.32 8.89 0.01
N SER A 53 13.91 7.75 -0.31
CA SER A 53 15.31 7.67 -0.75
C SER A 53 15.47 8.25 -2.16
N LYS A 54 16.70 8.58 -2.56
CA LYS A 54 17.00 9.01 -3.93
C LYS A 54 16.58 7.95 -4.97
N GLN A 55 16.80 6.67 -4.64
CA GLN A 55 16.42 5.54 -5.48
C GLN A 55 14.89 5.47 -5.65
N LEU A 56 14.13 5.48 -4.54
CA LEU A 56 12.68 5.43 -4.60
C LEU A 56 12.08 6.61 -5.36
N ALA A 57 12.65 7.81 -5.20
CA ALA A 57 12.24 8.98 -5.97
C ALA A 57 12.47 8.80 -7.48
N LEU A 58 13.63 8.25 -7.87
CA LEU A 58 13.96 7.93 -9.26
C LEU A 58 13.00 6.88 -9.83
N ASP A 59 12.73 5.82 -9.08
CA ASP A 59 11.84 4.73 -9.51
C ASP A 59 10.41 5.23 -9.71
N ILE A 60 9.90 6.08 -8.82
CA ILE A 60 8.58 6.71 -8.97
C ILE A 60 8.53 7.63 -10.20
N ASN A 61 9.60 8.41 -10.45
CA ASN A 61 9.65 9.29 -11.61
C ASN A 61 9.60 8.47 -12.91
N LYS A 62 10.45 7.46 -13.04
CA LYS A 62 10.46 6.54 -14.20
C LYS A 62 9.13 5.81 -14.36
N PHE A 63 8.55 5.33 -13.27
CA PHE A 63 7.23 4.68 -13.29
C PHE A 63 6.17 5.64 -13.85
N ASN A 64 6.14 6.89 -13.39
CA ASN A 64 5.15 7.88 -13.77
C ASN A 64 5.30 8.37 -15.23
N GLU A 65 6.45 8.16 -15.87
CA GLU A 65 6.64 8.43 -17.30
C GLU A 65 5.87 7.44 -18.20
N GLN A 66 5.68 6.20 -17.74
CA GLN A 66 5.07 5.13 -18.54
C GLN A 66 3.69 4.68 -18.03
N TYR A 67 3.45 4.79 -16.73
CA TYR A 67 2.25 4.28 -16.06
C TYR A 67 1.45 5.38 -15.38
N PRO A 68 0.17 5.13 -15.05
CA PRO A 68 -0.64 6.11 -14.34
C PRO A 68 0.06 6.60 -13.06
N ALA A 69 0.14 7.93 -12.92
CA ALA A 69 0.99 8.55 -11.91
C ALA A 69 0.65 8.11 -10.47
N ILE A 70 1.69 7.85 -9.68
CA ILE A 70 1.64 7.60 -8.25
C ILE A 70 2.17 8.83 -7.53
N LYS A 71 1.42 9.31 -6.54
CA LYS A 71 1.90 10.35 -5.62
C LYS A 71 2.60 9.68 -4.45
N ILE A 72 3.74 10.21 -4.03
CA ILE A 72 4.46 9.75 -2.84
C ILE A 72 4.64 10.89 -1.85
N ARG A 73 4.42 10.63 -0.55
CA ARG A 73 4.54 11.62 0.52
C ARG A 73 5.24 11.02 1.73
N LYS A 74 6.00 11.87 2.44
CA LYS A 74 6.60 11.48 3.72
C LYS A 74 5.53 11.39 4.80
N PHE A 75 5.56 10.31 5.56
CA PHE A 75 4.67 10.08 6.70
C PHE A 75 5.45 9.43 7.83
N LYS A 76 5.65 10.16 8.94
CA LYS A 76 6.56 9.75 10.02
C LYS A 76 5.91 8.83 11.07
N ASN A 77 4.58 8.82 11.16
CA ASN A 77 3.83 8.22 12.26
C ASN A 77 3.10 6.92 11.88
N SER A 78 3.78 5.97 11.22
CA SER A 78 3.27 4.60 11.13
C SER A 78 4.39 3.60 10.96
N HIS A 79 4.48 2.69 11.93
CA HIS A 79 5.23 1.44 11.78
C HIS A 79 4.38 0.37 11.08
N ASP A 80 3.07 0.52 11.19
CA ASP A 80 2.09 -0.37 10.60
C ASP A 80 1.91 -0.12 9.12
N ARG A 81 1.40 -1.15 8.44
CA ARG A 81 1.32 -1.20 6.99
C ARG A 81 -0.10 -1.41 6.56
N PHE A 82 -0.61 -0.46 5.78
CA PHE A 82 -2.02 -0.45 5.41
C PHE A 82 -2.19 -0.28 3.90
N ILE A 83 -3.20 -0.96 3.35
CA ILE A 83 -3.81 -0.60 2.08
C ILE A 83 -5.23 -0.13 2.37
N ILE A 84 -5.52 1.10 2.00
CA ILE A 84 -6.87 1.68 2.11
C ILE A 84 -7.45 1.77 0.70
N ILE A 85 -8.56 1.08 0.49
CA ILE A 85 -9.30 1.05 -0.78
C ILE A 85 -10.50 1.98 -0.68
N ASP A 86 -10.58 2.91 -1.63
CA ASP A 86 -11.70 3.84 -1.82
C ASP A 86 -12.13 4.61 -0.57
N ASN A 87 -11.20 4.80 0.37
CA ASN A 87 -11.44 5.42 1.68
C ASN A 87 -12.56 4.76 2.49
N THR A 88 -12.80 3.46 2.29
CA THR A 88 -13.87 2.71 2.96
C THR A 88 -13.37 1.43 3.59
N THR A 89 -12.49 0.72 2.89
CA THR A 89 -11.98 -0.58 3.32
C THR A 89 -10.50 -0.48 3.64
N VAL A 90 -10.10 -0.97 4.80
CA VAL A 90 -8.70 -0.95 5.23
C VAL A 90 -8.18 -2.37 5.42
N TYR A 91 -7.01 -2.62 4.88
CA TYR A 91 -6.28 -3.87 5.05
C TYR A 91 -5.00 -3.57 5.80
N HIS A 92 -4.81 -4.23 6.95
CA HIS A 92 -3.57 -4.17 7.72
C HIS A 92 -2.70 -5.38 7.39
N PHE A 93 -1.40 -5.15 7.20
CA PHE A 93 -0.43 -6.18 6.84
C PHE A 93 0.69 -6.28 7.88
N GLY A 94 0.91 -7.49 8.40
CA GLY A 94 2.00 -7.75 9.35
C GLY A 94 3.41 -7.67 8.75
N ALA A 95 3.52 -7.71 7.41
CA ALA A 95 4.77 -7.63 6.67
C ALA A 95 4.64 -6.69 5.47
N SER A 96 5.77 -6.21 4.95
CA SER A 96 5.77 -5.35 3.75
C SER A 96 5.30 -6.09 2.51
N LEU A 97 4.69 -5.36 1.58
CA LEU A 97 4.25 -5.90 0.30
C LEU A 97 5.41 -6.41 -0.58
N LYS A 98 6.65 -5.99 -0.34
CA LYS A 98 7.80 -6.59 -1.03
C LYS A 98 8.16 -8.00 -0.52
N ASP A 99 7.67 -8.36 0.67
CA ASP A 99 8.02 -9.59 1.38
C ASP A 99 6.87 -10.63 1.32
N LEU A 100 5.90 -10.45 0.41
CA LEU A 100 4.73 -11.32 0.26
C LEU A 100 5.09 -12.80 0.18
N GLY A 101 4.53 -13.59 1.09
CA GLY A 101 4.68 -15.05 1.18
C GLY A 101 6.09 -15.57 1.56
N LYS A 102 7.07 -14.68 1.77
CA LYS A 102 8.41 -15.02 2.28
C LYS A 102 8.46 -15.10 3.80
N LYS A 103 7.64 -14.30 4.48
CA LYS A 103 7.41 -14.36 5.94
C LYS A 103 5.96 -14.81 6.20
N TRP A 104 5.63 -15.15 7.45
CA TRP A 104 4.23 -15.39 7.83
C TRP A 104 3.38 -14.19 7.41
N PHE A 105 2.56 -14.41 6.39
CA PHE A 105 1.76 -13.39 5.73
C PHE A 105 0.39 -13.37 6.40
N ALA A 106 0.25 -12.52 7.41
CA ALA A 106 -1.02 -12.24 8.06
C ALA A 106 -1.52 -10.86 7.60
N PHE A 107 -2.79 -10.81 7.20
CA PHE A 107 -3.49 -9.56 6.96
C PHE A 107 -4.84 -9.59 7.68
N SER A 108 -5.36 -8.41 8.00
CA SER A 108 -6.71 -8.25 8.56
C SER A 108 -7.46 -7.20 7.76
N LYS A 109 -8.73 -7.48 7.46
CA LYS A 109 -9.64 -6.53 6.83
C LYS A 109 -10.42 -5.81 7.93
N MET A 110 -10.44 -4.49 7.87
CA MET A 110 -11.06 -3.61 8.85
C MET A 110 -11.99 -2.64 8.13
N ASP A 111 -13.12 -2.35 8.76
CA ASP A 111 -13.96 -1.20 8.38
C ASP A 111 -13.34 0.08 8.91
N ILE A 112 -13.59 1.20 8.23
CA ILE A 112 -12.97 2.49 8.58
C ILE A 112 -13.24 2.93 10.03
N GLY A 113 -14.38 2.55 10.61
CA GLY A 113 -14.69 2.80 12.02
C GLY A 113 -13.76 2.08 13.00
N ALA A 114 -13.27 0.88 12.64
CA ALA A 114 -12.26 0.18 13.43
C ALA A 114 -10.89 0.86 13.33
N VAL A 115 -10.59 1.51 12.19
CA VAL A 115 -9.35 2.24 11.97
C VAL A 115 -9.34 3.57 12.70
N GLU A 116 -10.46 4.30 12.71
CA GLU A 116 -10.60 5.50 13.55
C GLU A 116 -10.46 5.16 15.04
N MET A 117 -11.00 4.01 15.47
CA MET A 117 -10.81 3.51 16.83
C MET A 117 -9.34 3.18 17.12
N LEU A 118 -8.64 2.48 16.21
CA LEU A 118 -7.22 2.18 16.34
C LEU A 118 -6.36 3.45 16.34
N ALA A 119 -6.60 4.40 15.43
CA ALA A 119 -5.90 5.68 15.37
C ALA A 119 -6.07 6.49 16.67
N ARG A 120 -7.24 6.42 17.30
CA ARG A 120 -7.49 7.01 18.63
C ARG A 120 -6.70 6.30 19.73
N LEU A 121 -6.61 4.97 19.68
CA LEU A 121 -5.86 4.17 20.65
C LEU A 121 -4.33 4.36 20.50
N GLU A 122 -3.85 4.56 19.27
CA GLU A 122 -2.43 4.79 18.96
C GLU A 122 -1.98 6.24 19.12
N GLY A 123 -2.88 7.15 19.54
CA GLY A 123 -2.53 8.53 19.85
C GLY A 123 -2.18 9.36 18.61
N MET A 124 -2.67 9.00 17.43
CA MET A 124 -2.57 9.83 16.22
C MET A 124 -3.49 11.05 16.34
N LYS A 125 -3.03 12.07 17.08
CA LYS A 125 -3.58 13.44 17.05
C LYS A 125 -3.05 14.20 15.84
#